data_AF-A8IG69-F1
#
_entry.id   AF-A8IG69-F1
#
_cell.length_a   1.000
_cell.length_b   1.000
_cell.length_c   1.000
_cell.angle_alpha   90.00
_cell.angle_beta   90.00
_cell.angle_gamma   90.00
#
_symmetry.space_group_name_H-M   'P 1'
#
loop_
_entity.id
_entity.type
_entity.pdbx_description
1 polymer ?
#
loop_
_entity_poly.entity_id
_entity_poly.type
_entity_poly.pdbx_seq_one_letter_code
_entity_poly.pdbx_strand_id
1 'polypeptide(L)'
;WGSIGQVPELIDMVLDGFIHKSVTSGLGSPMVEIMADTAVALASANVQLVAKKVIGRLCRVVDKTCQTPTQFLEQHMMWHDIAILARYLLMLSFNNCLDVARHLPYLFHTVTFLVCSGSLSMRASTHGLVINIIHSLCTCTKPSFSEETQRVLRLSLDEFSLPKFYLLFGISKVKSAAVTAFRSSYRHANERWFGTERTLSTSNSSEQDRLSLTSLEIITDALL
;
A
#
# COMPACT_ATOMS: atom_id res chain seq x y z
N TRP A 1 3.58 23.35 0.26
CA TRP A 1 4.33 22.12 -0.04
C TRP A 1 5.09 22.17 -1.36
N GLY A 2 4.49 22.65 -2.45
CA GLY A 2 5.19 22.76 -3.75
C GLY A 2 6.58 23.42 -3.70
N SER A 3 6.72 24.58 -3.02
CA SER A 3 8.03 25.24 -2.88
C SER A 3 9.05 24.42 -2.10
N ILE A 4 8.63 23.72 -1.03
CA ILE A 4 9.51 22.83 -0.26
C ILE A 4 9.90 21.60 -1.10
N GLY A 5 8.96 21.07 -1.89
CA GLY A 5 9.20 19.94 -2.78
C GLY A 5 10.25 20.21 -3.86
N GLN A 6 10.49 21.49 -4.19
CA GLN A 6 11.52 21.91 -5.13
C GLN A 6 12.93 21.97 -4.53
N VAL A 7 13.08 21.80 -3.21
CA VAL A 7 14.37 21.85 -2.50
C VAL A 7 14.77 20.42 -2.09
N PRO A 8 15.58 19.71 -2.90
CA PRO A 8 15.89 18.29 -2.69
C PRO A 8 16.49 17.98 -1.31
N GLU A 9 17.27 18.90 -0.75
CA GLU A 9 17.98 18.76 0.51
C GLU A 9 17.04 18.69 1.71
N LEU A 10 15.82 19.24 1.58
CA LEU A 10 14.81 19.25 2.64
C LEU A 10 13.90 18.03 2.62
N ILE A 11 13.83 17.31 1.48
CA ILE A 11 12.85 16.24 1.29
C ILE A 11 13.01 15.13 2.33
N ASP A 12 14.23 14.72 2.64
CA ASP A 12 14.45 13.66 3.64
C ASP A 12 14.00 14.09 5.03
N MET A 13 14.36 15.30 5.46
CA MET A 13 13.96 15.83 6.77
C MET A 13 12.44 15.92 6.90
N VAL A 14 11.76 16.39 5.86
CA VAL A 14 10.29 16.52 5.86
C VAL A 14 9.62 15.15 5.88
N LEU A 15 10.06 14.21 5.03
CA LEU A 15 9.51 12.86 5.00
C LEU A 15 9.75 12.11 6.31
N ASP A 16 10.94 12.25 6.91
CA ASP A 16 11.23 11.67 8.22
C ASP A 16 10.34 12.26 9.31
N GLY A 17 10.04 13.56 9.25
CA GLY A 17 9.06 14.21 10.12
C GLY A 17 7.65 13.64 9.97
N PHE A 18 7.18 13.45 8.74
CA PHE A 18 5.86 12.87 8.45
C PHE A 18 5.74 11.43 8.97
N ILE A 19 6.75 10.61 8.68
CA ILE A 19 6.78 9.20 9.09
C ILE A 19 6.91 9.09 10.60
N HIS A 20 7.80 9.86 11.23
CA HIS A 20 7.93 9.88 12.69
C HIS A 20 6.62 10.29 13.37
N LYS A 21 5.94 11.31 12.82
CA LYS A 21 4.62 11.72 13.35
C LYS A 21 3.56 10.63 13.17
N SER A 22 3.62 9.87 12.08
CA SER A 22 2.72 8.74 11.82
C SER A 22 2.96 7.60 12.82
N VAL A 23 4.23 7.24 13.04
CA VAL A 23 4.63 6.19 13.99
C VAL A 23 4.22 6.55 15.43
N THR A 24 4.52 7.79 15.86
CA THR A 24 4.17 8.25 17.22
C THR A 24 2.67 8.39 17.45
N SER A 25 1.88 8.64 16.40
CA SER A 25 0.41 8.68 16.51
C SER A 25 -0.22 7.28 16.50
N GLY A 26 0.52 6.26 16.07
CA GLY A 26 0.06 4.88 15.99
C GLY A 26 -0.64 4.53 14.66
N LEU A 27 -0.50 3.25 14.28
CA LEU A 27 -1.14 2.67 13.10
C LEU A 27 -2.67 2.82 13.17
N GLY A 28 -3.30 3.19 12.06
CA GLY A 28 -4.74 3.40 11.96
C GLY A 28 -5.24 4.74 12.51
N SER A 29 -4.37 5.57 13.09
CA SER A 29 -4.76 6.92 13.51
C SER A 29 -5.06 7.83 12.29
N PRO A 30 -6.00 8.78 12.40
CA PRO A 30 -6.26 9.75 11.33
C PRO A 30 -5.02 10.54 10.92
N MET A 31 -4.07 10.69 11.84
CA MET A 31 -2.82 11.39 11.58
C MET A 31 -1.96 10.69 10.51
N VAL A 32 -1.98 9.36 10.44
CA VAL A 32 -1.25 8.62 9.40
C VAL A 32 -1.77 9.00 8.02
N GLU A 33 -3.10 9.10 7.87
CA GLU A 33 -3.74 9.46 6.60
C GLU A 33 -3.44 10.91 6.22
N ILE A 34 -3.53 11.83 7.19
CA ILE A 34 -3.20 13.24 6.96
C ILE A 34 -1.74 13.39 6.50
N MET A 35 -0.80 12.69 7.14
CA MET A 35 0.62 12.77 6.76
C MET A 35 0.90 12.10 5.41
N ALA A 36 0.24 10.98 5.11
CA ALA A 36 0.36 10.32 3.81
C ALA A 36 -0.20 11.18 2.66
N ASP A 37 -1.36 11.81 2.85
CA ASP A 37 -1.95 12.76 1.90
C ASP A 37 -1.07 14.01 1.74
N THR A 38 -0.52 14.52 2.85
CA THR A 38 0.43 15.64 2.82
C THR A 38 1.70 15.28 2.03
N ALA A 39 2.15 14.03 2.07
CA ALA A 39 3.26 13.56 1.25
C ALA A 39 2.95 13.61 -0.25
N VAL A 40 1.69 13.43 -0.67
CA VAL A 40 1.25 13.63 -2.06
C VAL A 40 1.40 15.10 -2.45
N ALA A 41 0.97 16.02 -1.57
CA ALA A 41 1.15 17.45 -1.81
C ALA A 41 2.64 17.86 -1.91
N LEU A 42 3.52 17.21 -1.13
CA LEU A 42 4.98 17.37 -1.26
C LEU A 42 5.50 16.81 -2.59
N ALA A 43 5.02 15.62 -3.00
CA ALA A 43 5.43 14.95 -4.23
C ALA A 43 5.09 15.75 -5.50
N SER A 44 4.03 16.57 -5.48
CA SER A 44 3.58 17.37 -6.64
C SER A 44 4.68 18.19 -7.32
N ALA A 45 5.70 18.63 -6.58
CA ALA A 45 6.82 19.39 -7.11
C ALA A 45 8.06 18.54 -7.49
N ASN A 46 8.16 17.32 -6.98
CA ASN A 46 9.29 16.42 -7.27
C ASN A 46 8.92 14.95 -7.06
N VAL A 47 8.02 14.47 -7.92
CA VAL A 47 7.45 13.12 -7.86
C VAL A 47 8.55 12.05 -7.79
N GLN A 48 9.54 12.16 -8.66
CA GLN A 48 10.59 11.16 -8.79
C GLN A 48 11.41 11.00 -7.51
N LEU A 49 11.81 12.13 -6.90
CA LEU A 49 12.59 12.11 -5.67
C LEU A 49 11.75 11.60 -4.50
N VAL A 50 10.54 12.12 -4.30
CA VAL A 50 9.69 11.69 -3.18
C VAL A 50 9.34 10.20 -3.28
N ALA A 51 8.95 9.73 -4.47
CA ALA A 51 8.68 8.31 -4.71
C ALA A 51 9.89 7.44 -4.37
N LYS A 52 11.06 7.75 -4.92
CA LYS A 52 12.31 7.02 -4.66
C LYS A 52 12.63 6.98 -3.16
N LYS A 53 12.42 8.09 -2.44
CA LYS A 53 12.71 8.22 -1.01
C LYS A 53 11.73 7.43 -0.14
N VAL A 54 10.45 7.36 -0.48
CA VAL A 54 9.46 6.57 0.27
C VAL A 54 9.64 5.08 -0.01
N ILE A 55 9.77 4.68 -1.28
CA ILE A 55 10.02 3.28 -1.68
C ILE A 55 11.31 2.77 -1.04
N GLY A 56 12.40 3.55 -1.09
CA GLY A 56 13.66 3.17 -0.45
C GLY A 56 13.61 3.08 1.08
N ARG A 57 12.68 3.78 1.75
CA ARG A 57 12.43 3.56 3.19
C ARG A 57 11.71 2.22 3.41
N LEU A 58 10.74 1.88 2.56
CA LEU A 58 10.04 0.60 2.64
C LEU A 58 10.98 -0.58 2.41
N CYS A 59 11.78 -0.55 1.34
CA CYS A 59 12.76 -1.62 1.08
C CYS A 59 13.67 -1.85 2.30
N ARG A 60 14.18 -0.77 2.93
CA ARG A 60 15.04 -0.89 4.12
C ARG A 60 14.37 -1.53 5.33
N VAL A 61 13.07 -1.32 5.55
CA VAL A 61 12.36 -1.98 6.66
C VAL A 61 11.99 -3.42 6.31
N VAL A 62 11.69 -3.71 5.05
CA VAL A 62 11.46 -5.07 4.53
C VAL A 62 12.74 -5.91 4.65
N ASP A 63 13.91 -5.38 4.26
CA ASP A 63 15.19 -6.08 4.36
C ASP A 63 15.53 -6.50 5.81
N LYS A 64 15.14 -5.69 6.79
CA LYS A 64 15.33 -6.02 8.21
C LYS A 64 14.50 -7.23 8.63
N THR A 65 13.34 -7.47 8.02
CA THR A 65 12.51 -8.65 8.32
C THR A 65 13.21 -9.96 7.93
N CYS A 66 14.07 -9.93 6.91
CA CYS A 66 14.83 -11.09 6.47
C CYS A 66 15.93 -11.50 7.47
N GLN A 67 16.39 -10.57 8.32
CA GLN A 67 17.43 -10.84 9.32
C GLN A 67 16.87 -11.56 10.55
N THR A 68 15.60 -11.32 10.88
CA THR A 68 14.90 -11.91 12.03
C THR A 68 13.50 -12.37 11.62
N PRO A 69 13.38 -13.41 10.77
CA PRO A 69 12.08 -13.83 10.25
C PRO A 69 11.17 -14.34 11.37
N THR A 70 9.91 -13.94 11.31
CA THR A 70 8.83 -14.43 12.17
C THR A 70 7.88 -15.30 11.37
N GLN A 71 7.06 -16.11 12.04
CA GLN A 71 6.06 -16.94 11.37
C GLN A 71 5.02 -16.09 10.61
N PHE A 72 4.63 -14.96 11.20
CA PHE A 72 3.72 -14.00 10.60
C PHE A 72 4.39 -12.62 10.56
N LEU A 73 4.24 -11.91 9.45
CA LEU A 73 4.86 -10.59 9.25
C LEU A 73 4.39 -9.59 10.31
N GLU A 74 3.14 -9.71 10.74
CA GLU A 74 2.48 -8.87 11.74
C GLU A 74 3.08 -8.98 13.15
N GLN A 75 3.81 -10.06 13.41
CA GLN A 75 4.53 -10.27 14.67
C GLN A 75 5.92 -9.63 14.66
N HIS A 76 6.41 -9.23 13.49
CA HIS A 76 7.73 -8.63 13.36
C HIS A 76 7.75 -7.20 13.92
N MET A 77 8.84 -6.80 14.59
CA MET A 77 8.98 -5.45 15.18
C MET A 77 8.86 -4.31 14.15
N MET A 78 9.16 -4.59 12.88
CA MET A 78 9.05 -3.60 11.78
C MET A 78 7.64 -3.54 11.16
N TRP A 79 6.68 -4.35 11.62
CA TRP A 79 5.35 -4.43 11.01
C TRP A 79 4.64 -3.07 10.95
N HIS A 80 4.71 -2.29 12.03
CA HIS A 80 4.05 -0.99 12.10
C HIS A 80 4.65 -0.01 11.09
N ASP A 81 5.98 0.03 10.95
CA ASP A 81 6.65 0.87 9.96
C ASP A 81 6.30 0.46 8.53
N ILE A 82 6.26 -0.85 8.25
CA ILE A 82 5.84 -1.41 6.96
C ILE A 82 4.40 -1.01 6.63
N ALA A 83 3.47 -1.17 7.57
CA ALA A 83 2.06 -0.84 7.37
C ALA A 83 1.83 0.66 7.15
N ILE A 84 2.56 1.52 7.88
CA ILE A 84 2.53 2.98 7.67
C ILE A 84 3.08 3.32 6.28
N LEU A 85 4.24 2.80 5.90
CA LEU A 85 4.84 3.07 4.60
C LEU A 85 3.98 2.56 3.44
N ALA A 86 3.33 1.41 3.59
CA ALA A 86 2.36 0.90 2.62
C ALA A 86 1.18 1.87 2.44
N ARG A 87 0.76 2.59 3.50
CA ARG A 87 -0.23 3.66 3.34
C ARG A 87 0.27 4.88 2.61
N TYR A 88 1.53 5.26 2.80
CA TYR A 88 2.13 6.32 2.00
C TYR A 88 2.20 5.91 0.53
N LEU A 89 2.55 4.64 0.24
CA LEU A 89 2.52 4.14 -1.14
C LEU A 89 1.11 4.19 -1.74
N LEU A 90 0.08 3.78 -1.00
CA LEU A 90 -1.30 3.90 -1.50
C LEU A 90 -1.65 5.36 -1.82
N MET A 91 -1.36 6.32 -0.93
CA MET A 91 -1.66 7.73 -1.20
C MET A 91 -0.85 8.28 -2.38
N LEU A 92 0.45 7.95 -2.47
CA LEU A 92 1.30 8.38 -3.57
C LEU A 92 0.98 7.67 -4.89
N SER A 93 0.28 6.53 -4.87
CA SER A 93 -0.09 5.82 -6.10
C SER A 93 -1.13 6.58 -6.92
N PHE A 94 -1.88 7.50 -6.30
CA PHE A 94 -2.79 8.38 -7.02
C PHE A 94 -2.02 9.32 -7.95
N ASN A 95 -2.59 9.56 -9.14
CA ASN A 95 -2.01 10.43 -10.16
C ASN A 95 -0.54 10.10 -10.50
N ASN A 96 -0.15 8.81 -10.38
CA ASN A 96 1.20 8.33 -10.64
C ASN A 96 2.31 9.08 -9.85
N CYS A 97 2.03 9.55 -8.62
CA CYS A 97 3.04 10.16 -7.76
C CYS A 97 4.09 9.18 -7.22
N LEU A 98 4.06 7.92 -7.67
CA LEU A 98 5.11 6.91 -7.45
C LEU A 98 6.10 6.78 -8.62
N ASP A 99 5.90 7.48 -9.74
CA ASP A 99 6.70 7.26 -10.96
C ASP A 99 6.76 5.74 -11.29
N VAL A 100 5.57 5.14 -11.43
CA VAL A 100 5.35 3.69 -11.41
C VAL A 100 6.24 2.96 -12.41
N ALA A 101 6.36 3.48 -13.64
CA ALA A 101 7.15 2.83 -14.69
C ALA A 101 8.64 2.66 -14.32
N ARG A 102 9.20 3.56 -13.51
CA ARG A 102 10.61 3.48 -13.07
C ARG A 102 10.81 2.65 -11.82
N HIS A 103 9.78 2.52 -11.00
CA HIS A 103 9.86 1.81 -9.72
C HIS A 103 9.10 0.47 -9.71
N LEU A 104 8.61 0.02 -10.86
CA LEU A 104 7.71 -1.12 -10.99
C LEU A 104 8.20 -2.39 -10.26
N PRO A 105 9.48 -2.82 -10.38
CA PRO A 105 9.95 -4.01 -9.68
C PRO A 105 9.84 -3.91 -8.16
N TYR A 106 10.11 -2.74 -7.58
CA TYR A 106 10.02 -2.51 -6.14
C TYR A 106 8.58 -2.46 -5.65
N LEU A 107 7.68 -1.90 -6.48
CA LEU A 107 6.25 -1.83 -6.19
C LEU A 107 5.61 -3.23 -6.23
N PHE A 108 5.94 -4.05 -7.23
CA PHE A 108 5.47 -5.42 -7.29
C PHE A 108 6.04 -6.29 -6.19
N HIS A 109 7.34 -6.15 -5.87
CA HIS A 109 7.90 -6.84 -4.71
C HIS A 109 7.14 -6.48 -3.42
N THR A 110 6.85 -5.20 -3.21
CA THR A 110 6.04 -4.74 -2.07
C THR A 110 4.65 -5.35 -2.06
N VAL A 111 3.96 -5.36 -3.21
CA VAL A 111 2.63 -5.97 -3.33
C VAL A 111 2.70 -7.44 -2.95
N THR A 112 3.57 -8.22 -3.59
CA THR A 112 3.76 -9.66 -3.36
C THR A 112 4.08 -9.94 -1.90
N PHE A 113 4.93 -9.12 -1.27
CA PHE A 113 5.30 -9.25 0.14
C PHE A 113 4.13 -8.98 1.11
N LEU A 114 3.18 -8.12 0.73
CA LEU A 114 2.07 -7.69 1.58
C LEU A 114 0.73 -8.35 1.27
N VAL A 115 0.65 -9.20 0.25
CA VAL A 115 -0.59 -9.91 -0.08
C VAL A 115 -1.09 -10.68 1.15
N CYS A 116 -2.39 -10.58 1.42
CA CYS A 116 -3.06 -11.23 2.56
C CYS A 116 -2.52 -10.89 3.96
N SER A 117 -1.59 -9.94 4.09
CA SER A 117 -1.01 -9.54 5.37
C SER A 117 -1.80 -8.40 6.02
N GLY A 118 -1.97 -8.46 7.33
CA GLY A 118 -2.57 -7.43 8.16
C GLY A 118 -4.09 -7.45 8.19
N SER A 119 -4.66 -6.33 8.64
CA SER A 119 -6.11 -6.15 8.74
C SER A 119 -6.78 -6.16 7.36
N LEU A 120 -8.11 -6.29 7.34
CA LEU A 120 -8.88 -6.19 6.10
C LEU A 120 -8.63 -4.85 5.36
N SER A 121 -8.45 -3.75 6.09
CA SER A 121 -8.10 -2.45 5.49
C SER A 121 -6.70 -2.47 4.87
N MET A 122 -5.72 -3.13 5.49
CA MET A 122 -4.37 -3.30 4.95
C MET A 122 -4.40 -4.11 3.65
N ARG A 123 -5.07 -5.26 3.66
CA ARG A 123 -5.27 -6.12 2.48
C ARG A 123 -5.96 -5.37 1.33
N ALA A 124 -7.01 -4.61 1.64
CA ALA A 124 -7.68 -3.73 0.68
C ALA A 124 -6.80 -2.59 0.17
N SER A 125 -5.88 -2.08 0.99
CA SER A 125 -4.91 -1.05 0.60
C SER A 125 -3.88 -1.61 -0.38
N THR A 126 -3.37 -2.83 -0.14
CA THR A 126 -2.47 -3.52 -1.07
C THR A 126 -3.15 -3.79 -2.41
N HIS A 127 -4.42 -4.24 -2.39
CA HIS A 127 -5.20 -4.40 -3.62
C HIS A 127 -5.41 -3.05 -4.35
N GLY A 128 -5.78 -1.99 -3.63
CA GLY A 128 -5.93 -0.65 -4.21
C GLY A 128 -4.62 -0.10 -4.82
N LEU A 129 -3.47 -0.41 -4.19
CA LEU A 129 -2.16 -0.07 -4.74
C LEU A 129 -1.92 -0.76 -6.09
N VAL A 130 -2.28 -2.04 -6.24
CA VAL A 130 -2.18 -2.77 -7.53
C VAL A 130 -3.04 -2.12 -8.60
N ILE A 131 -4.30 -1.83 -8.30
CA ILE A 131 -5.21 -1.13 -9.23
C ILE A 131 -4.59 0.19 -9.69
N ASN A 132 -4.05 0.99 -8.76
CA ASN A 132 -3.45 2.28 -9.09
C ASN A 132 -2.13 2.16 -9.88
N ILE A 133 -1.35 1.10 -9.65
CA ILE A 133 -0.15 0.79 -10.43
C ILE A 133 -0.54 0.46 -11.88
N ILE A 134 -1.47 -0.47 -12.09
CA ILE A 134 -1.92 -0.88 -13.44
C ILE A 134 -2.55 0.32 -14.16
N HIS A 135 -3.41 1.07 -13.48
CA HIS A 135 -4.03 2.28 -14.03
C HIS A 135 -2.99 3.33 -14.42
N SER A 136 -1.95 3.54 -13.61
CA SER A 136 -0.85 4.46 -13.95
C SER A 136 -0.12 3.98 -15.21
N LEU A 137 0.13 2.68 -15.39
CA LEU A 137 0.73 2.14 -16.61
C LEU A 137 -0.18 2.29 -17.84
N CYS A 138 -1.49 2.11 -17.69
CA CYS A 138 -2.48 2.37 -18.75
C CYS A 138 -2.50 3.83 -19.21
N THR A 139 -2.28 4.76 -18.29
CA THR A 139 -2.39 6.21 -18.54
C THR A 139 -1.04 6.90 -18.74
N CYS A 140 0.06 6.16 -18.58
CA CYS A 140 1.41 6.66 -18.80
C CYS A 140 1.62 7.06 -20.27
N THR A 141 2.11 8.28 -20.47
CA THR A 141 2.58 8.74 -21.78
C THR A 141 4.08 8.49 -21.99
N LYS A 142 4.82 8.22 -20.90
CA LYS A 142 6.25 7.90 -20.90
C LYS A 142 6.54 6.85 -19.83
N PRO A 143 7.11 5.68 -20.16
CA PRO A 143 7.41 5.21 -21.52
C PRO A 143 6.12 5.00 -22.34
N SER A 144 6.22 5.05 -23.66
CA SER A 144 5.13 4.66 -24.56
C SER A 144 5.09 3.14 -24.67
N PHE A 145 3.94 2.54 -24.41
CA PHE A 145 3.73 1.10 -24.55
C PHE A 145 3.11 0.76 -25.91
N SER A 146 3.34 -0.46 -26.38
CA SER A 146 2.66 -0.96 -27.58
C SER A 146 1.14 -1.07 -27.37
N GLU A 147 0.36 -1.06 -28.44
CA GLU A 147 -1.10 -1.26 -28.36
C GLU A 147 -1.45 -2.58 -27.67
N GLU A 148 -0.68 -3.64 -27.93
CA GLU A 148 -0.85 -4.95 -27.32
C GLU A 148 -0.59 -4.91 -25.81
N THR A 149 0.52 -4.30 -25.38
CA THR A 149 0.81 -4.12 -23.95
C THR A 149 -0.30 -3.30 -23.26
N GLN A 150 -0.78 -2.25 -23.91
CA GLN A 150 -1.89 -1.43 -23.41
C GLN A 150 -3.21 -2.22 -23.32
N ARG A 151 -3.46 -3.13 -24.27
CA ARG A 151 -4.60 -4.05 -24.23
C ARG A 151 -4.50 -5.01 -23.04
N VAL A 152 -3.33 -5.59 -22.81
CA VAL A 152 -3.08 -6.48 -21.66
C VAL A 152 -3.29 -5.74 -20.34
N LEU A 153 -2.71 -4.54 -20.17
CA LEU A 153 -2.86 -3.74 -18.94
C LEU A 153 -4.33 -3.40 -18.65
N ARG A 154 -5.12 -3.06 -19.68
CA ARG A 154 -6.57 -2.82 -19.52
C ARG A 154 -7.32 -4.07 -19.08
N LEU A 155 -7.02 -5.23 -19.68
CA LEU A 155 -7.61 -6.50 -19.26
C LEU A 155 -7.25 -6.84 -17.82
N SER A 156 -5.99 -6.67 -17.42
CA SER A 156 -5.56 -6.86 -16.03
C SER A 156 -6.34 -5.93 -15.08
N LEU A 157 -6.53 -4.66 -15.44
CA LEU A 157 -7.30 -3.72 -14.62
C LEU A 157 -8.76 -4.18 -14.41
N ASP A 158 -9.39 -4.67 -15.47
CA ASP A 158 -10.74 -5.23 -15.41
C ASP A 158 -10.78 -6.49 -14.54
N GLU A 159 -9.80 -7.38 -14.69
CA GLU A 159 -9.69 -8.61 -13.91
C GLU A 159 -9.52 -8.35 -12.41
N PHE A 160 -8.57 -7.48 -12.03
CA PHE A 160 -8.35 -7.12 -10.63
C PHE A 160 -9.56 -6.42 -9.99
N SER A 161 -10.49 -5.90 -10.77
CA SER A 161 -11.75 -5.33 -10.30
C SER A 161 -12.85 -6.38 -10.02
N LEU A 162 -12.65 -7.63 -10.44
CA LEU A 162 -13.61 -8.72 -10.22
C LEU A 162 -13.56 -9.25 -8.78
N PRO A 163 -14.70 -9.69 -8.21
CA PRO A 163 -14.75 -10.24 -6.85
C PRO A 163 -13.80 -11.42 -6.59
N LYS A 164 -13.52 -12.24 -7.62
CA LYS A 164 -12.57 -13.36 -7.51
C LYS A 164 -11.17 -12.88 -7.11
N PHE A 165 -10.74 -11.71 -7.61
CA PHE A 165 -9.44 -11.14 -7.28
C PHE A 165 -9.42 -10.53 -5.89
N TYR A 166 -10.54 -10.04 -5.35
CA TYR A 166 -10.61 -9.62 -3.95
C TYR A 166 -10.27 -10.78 -2.99
N LEU A 167 -10.79 -11.97 -3.28
CA LEU A 167 -10.53 -13.17 -2.49
C LEU A 167 -9.05 -13.58 -2.50
N LEU A 168 -8.33 -13.35 -3.61
CA LEU A 168 -6.88 -13.62 -3.67
C LEU A 168 -6.08 -12.76 -2.70
N PHE A 169 -6.59 -11.57 -2.35
CA PHE A 169 -6.02 -10.68 -1.34
C PHE A 169 -6.60 -10.93 0.05
N GLY A 170 -7.42 -11.97 0.24
CA GLY A 170 -8.11 -12.25 1.51
C GLY A 170 -9.22 -11.24 1.82
N ILE A 171 -9.73 -10.52 0.82
CA ILE A 171 -10.80 -9.55 0.98
C ILE A 171 -12.14 -10.24 0.71
N SER A 172 -12.83 -10.61 1.79
CA SER A 172 -14.13 -11.27 1.74
C SER A 172 -15.23 -10.38 2.33
N LYS A 173 -16.48 -10.62 1.92
CA LYS A 173 -17.70 -10.01 2.51
C LYS A 173 -17.75 -8.47 2.47
N VAL A 174 -17.13 -7.85 1.46
CA VAL A 174 -17.19 -6.40 1.23
C VAL A 174 -17.91 -6.05 -0.07
N LYS A 175 -18.62 -4.92 -0.08
CA LYS A 175 -19.23 -4.38 -1.31
C LYS A 175 -18.19 -3.74 -2.24
N SER A 176 -17.12 -3.19 -1.67
CA SER A 176 -16.04 -2.51 -2.41
C SER A 176 -14.74 -2.58 -1.63
N ALA A 177 -13.68 -3.08 -2.29
CA ALA A 177 -12.33 -3.09 -1.76
C ALA A 177 -11.83 -1.66 -1.53
N ALA A 178 -12.05 -0.75 -2.49
CA ALA A 178 -11.67 0.66 -2.38
C ALA A 178 -12.28 1.32 -1.13
N VAL A 179 -13.60 1.18 -0.92
CA VAL A 179 -14.24 1.74 0.29
C VAL A 179 -13.64 1.12 1.56
N THR A 180 -13.28 -0.15 1.53
CA THR A 180 -12.68 -0.85 2.68
C THR A 180 -11.27 -0.37 2.97
N ALA A 181 -10.48 -0.05 1.94
CA ALA A 181 -9.18 0.58 2.11
C ALA A 181 -9.33 1.91 2.87
N PHE A 182 -10.20 2.82 2.41
CA PHE A 182 -10.35 4.16 3.02
C PHE A 182 -11.28 4.23 4.25
N ARG A 183 -11.93 3.13 4.66
CA ARG A 183 -12.85 3.12 5.80
C ARG A 183 -12.18 3.37 7.16
N SER A 184 -10.91 3.02 7.30
CA SER A 184 -10.13 3.35 8.51
C SER A 184 -9.98 4.86 8.70
N SER A 185 -10.11 5.64 7.63
CA SER A 185 -9.71 7.05 7.58
C SER A 185 -10.77 8.03 8.13
N TYR A 186 -12.03 7.60 8.32
CA TYR A 186 -13.15 8.49 8.66
C TYR A 186 -13.81 8.24 10.02
N ARG A 187 -13.34 7.28 10.83
CA ARG A 187 -13.91 7.10 12.18
C ARG A 187 -13.35 8.16 13.12
N HIS A 188 -14.18 9.16 13.46
CA HIS A 188 -13.90 10.14 14.49
C HIS A 188 -13.52 9.45 15.81
N ALA A 189 -12.54 10.03 16.51
CA ALA A 189 -11.96 9.56 17.77
C ALA A 189 -12.94 9.40 18.96
N ASN A 190 -14.24 9.65 18.77
CA ASN A 190 -15.25 9.55 19.83
C ASN A 190 -16.02 8.22 19.84
N GLU A 191 -15.79 7.34 18.88
CA GLU A 191 -16.24 5.96 18.98
C GLU A 191 -15.14 5.10 19.63
N ARG A 192 -15.20 4.98 20.96
CA ARG A 192 -14.43 4.02 21.75
C ARG A 192 -14.80 2.57 21.35
N TRP A 193 -14.36 2.11 20.18
CA TRP A 193 -14.27 0.69 19.84
C TRP A 193 -12.85 0.16 20.15
N PHE A 194 -12.29 0.57 21.28
CA PHE A 194 -11.07 -0.01 21.87
C PHE A 194 -11.26 -1.48 22.35
N GLY A 195 -12.36 -2.14 21.96
CA GLY A 195 -12.74 -3.45 22.48
C GLY A 195 -13.42 -4.39 21.48
N THR A 196 -13.24 -4.23 20.16
CA THR A 196 -13.81 -5.22 19.20
C THR A 196 -12.88 -5.69 18.12
N GLU A 197 -11.78 -4.99 17.83
CA GLU A 197 -10.71 -5.63 17.05
C GLU A 197 -9.98 -6.71 17.87
N ARG A 198 -9.86 -6.54 19.20
CA ARG A 198 -9.36 -7.62 20.09
C ARG A 198 -10.32 -8.81 20.20
N THR A 199 -11.62 -8.59 20.01
CA THR A 199 -12.65 -9.62 20.15
C THR A 199 -12.86 -10.38 18.84
N LEU A 200 -12.70 -9.71 17.69
CA LEU A 200 -12.68 -10.39 16.39
C LEU A 200 -11.38 -11.15 16.14
N SER A 201 -10.28 -10.79 16.83
CA SER A 201 -9.05 -11.60 16.84
C SER A 201 -9.10 -12.78 17.82
N THR A 202 -10.14 -12.90 18.66
CA THR A 202 -10.28 -14.00 19.63
C THR A 202 -11.48 -14.91 19.40
N SER A 203 -12.43 -14.55 18.53
CA SER A 203 -13.47 -15.47 18.05
C SER A 203 -13.15 -15.90 16.60
N ASN A 204 -12.71 -17.15 16.46
CA ASN A 204 -12.26 -17.85 15.23
C ASN A 204 -10.78 -17.65 14.86
N SER A 205 -9.90 -18.09 15.76
CA SER A 205 -8.49 -18.41 15.48
C SER A 205 -8.28 -19.59 14.51
N SER A 206 -9.34 -20.13 13.90
CA SER A 206 -9.30 -21.27 12.97
C SER A 206 -9.43 -20.91 11.49
N GLU A 207 -9.78 -19.67 11.16
CA GLU A 207 -9.90 -19.18 9.76
C GLU A 207 -9.15 -17.85 9.59
N GLN A 208 -7.86 -17.81 9.96
CA GLN A 208 -6.99 -16.92 9.19
C GLN A 208 -7.12 -17.39 7.74
N ASP A 209 -7.63 -16.53 6.84
CA ASP A 209 -7.63 -16.77 5.39
C ASP A 209 -6.18 -17.00 4.96
N ARG A 210 -5.70 -18.25 5.08
CA ARG A 210 -4.32 -18.61 4.78
C ARG A 210 -4.16 -18.34 3.29
N LEU A 211 -3.24 -17.44 2.95
CA LEU A 211 -2.81 -17.25 1.57
C LEU A 211 -2.39 -18.62 1.02
N SER A 212 -3.19 -19.18 0.12
CA SER A 212 -2.77 -20.38 -0.57
C SER A 212 -1.61 -20.02 -1.50
N LEU A 213 -0.60 -20.88 -1.60
CA LEU A 213 0.51 -20.65 -2.54
C LEU A 213 -0.01 -20.46 -3.96
N THR A 214 -1.09 -21.14 -4.33
CA THR A 214 -1.80 -20.97 -5.60
C THR A 214 -2.38 -19.56 -5.76
N SER A 215 -2.90 -18.94 -4.71
CA SER A 215 -3.39 -17.56 -4.77
C SER A 215 -2.25 -16.57 -4.98
N LEU A 216 -1.09 -16.80 -4.35
CA LEU A 216 0.10 -15.98 -4.54
C LEU A 216 0.68 -16.15 -5.95
N GLU A 217 0.71 -17.39 -6.46
CA GLU A 217 1.11 -17.72 -7.83
C GLU A 217 0.23 -16.98 -8.83
N ILE A 218 -1.10 -17.09 -8.72
CA ILE A 218 -2.05 -16.37 -9.60
C ILE A 218 -1.83 -14.86 -9.55
N ILE A 219 -1.61 -14.28 -8.36
CA ILE A 219 -1.34 -12.84 -8.25
C ILE A 219 -0.02 -12.48 -8.92
N THR A 220 1.02 -13.28 -8.70
CA THR A 220 2.35 -13.01 -9.24
C THR A 220 2.38 -13.16 -10.76
N ASP A 221 1.74 -14.19 -11.30
CA ASP A 221 1.56 -14.39 -12.74
C ASP A 221 0.69 -13.30 -13.38
N ALA A 222 -0.29 -12.76 -12.65
CA ALA A 222 -1.09 -11.64 -13.15
C ALA A 222 -0.34 -10.30 -13.13
N LEU A 223 0.77 -10.20 -12.40
CA LEU A 223 1.60 -9.00 -12.30
C LEU A 223 2.87 -9.04 -13.17
N LEU A 224 3.40 -10.23 -13.50
CA LEU A 224 4.62 -10.43 -14.29
C LEU A 224 4.33 -10.60 -15.79
#